data_AF-I0YI94-F1
#
_entry.id   AF-I0YI94-F1
#
_cell.length_a   1.000
_cell.length_b   1.000
_cell.length_c   1.000
_cell.angle_alpha   90.00
_cell.angle_beta   90.00
_cell.angle_gamma   90.00
#
_symmetry.space_group_name_H-M   'P 1'
#
loop_
_entity.id
_entity.type
_entity.pdbx_description
1 polymer ?
#
loop_
_entity_poly.entity_id
_entity_poly.type
_entity_poly.pdbx_seq_one_letter_code
_entity_poly.pdbx_strand_id
1 'polypeptide(L)'
;MPVRWYVVSDCPSLRYKAADKYGPKVLLPTRELVTDHIFYKSGNRTRDMLAFRTAFAEQWLLGMTDFQVITEESTFGRLAALRSLRFRSVYTIRGAEAMAARGRNASWECVRSEFDNFEEVAVNHPWVKVL
;
A
#
# COMPACT_ATOMS: atom_id res chain seq x y z
N MET A 1 -5.43 16.86 -14.83
CA MET A 1 -5.60 16.92 -13.36
C MET A 1 -4.30 16.46 -12.71
N PRO A 2 -3.90 16.99 -11.54
CA PRO A 2 -2.71 16.52 -10.84
C PRO A 2 -2.87 15.07 -10.37
N VAL A 3 -1.79 14.28 -10.45
CA VAL A 3 -1.77 12.88 -9.97
C VAL A 3 -1.78 12.89 -8.44
N ARG A 4 -2.73 12.16 -7.84
CA ARG A 4 -2.78 11.92 -6.40
C ARG A 4 -2.48 10.47 -6.10
N TRP A 5 -1.72 10.25 -5.03
CA TRP A 5 -1.23 8.96 -4.59
C TRP A 5 -2.03 8.52 -3.39
N TYR A 6 -2.65 7.35 -3.46
CA TYR A 6 -3.29 6.72 -2.31
C TYR A 6 -2.42 5.57 -1.84
N VAL A 7 -1.80 5.72 -0.67
CA VAL A 7 -0.84 4.75 -0.13
C VAL A 7 -1.53 3.86 0.88
N VAL A 8 -1.61 2.57 0.57
CA VAL A 8 -2.18 1.54 1.45
C VAL A 8 -1.05 0.67 1.97
N SER A 9 -0.96 0.55 3.29
CA SER A 9 0.00 -0.32 3.97
C SER A 9 -0.43 -0.51 5.42
N ASP A 10 -0.38 -1.73 5.94
CA ASP A 10 -0.54 -2.01 7.37
C ASP A 10 0.61 -1.45 8.24
N CYS A 11 1.59 -0.79 7.61
CA CYS A 11 2.60 0.01 8.25
C CYS A 11 2.25 1.52 8.22
N PRO A 12 1.83 2.13 9.35
CA PRO A 12 1.53 3.56 9.39
C PRO A 12 2.74 4.43 9.04
N SER A 13 3.95 4.03 9.47
CA SER A 13 5.18 4.81 9.25
C SER A 13 5.52 4.99 7.77
N LEU A 14 5.20 4.01 6.92
CA LEU A 14 5.41 4.09 5.47
C LEU A 14 4.56 5.21 4.85
N ARG A 15 3.30 5.29 5.28
CA ARG A 15 2.34 6.29 4.78
C ARG A 15 2.80 7.70 5.12
N TYR A 16 3.23 7.92 6.37
CA TYR A 16 3.72 9.22 6.81
C TYR A 16 5.03 9.60 6.12
N LYS A 17 6.00 8.68 5.99
CA LYS A 17 7.24 8.94 5.23
C LYS A 17 6.97 9.28 3.77
N ALA A 18 6.00 8.64 3.14
CA ALA A 18 5.57 9.00 1.79
C ALA A 18 4.98 10.41 1.75
N ALA A 19 4.12 10.76 2.70
CA ALA A 19 3.58 12.11 2.79
C ALA A 19 4.64 13.19 3.08
N ASP A 20 5.62 12.91 3.95
CA ASP A 20 6.73 13.82 4.23
C ASP A 20 7.57 14.10 2.98
N LYS A 21 7.79 13.06 2.15
CA LYS A 21 8.61 13.17 0.94
C LYS A 21 7.86 13.78 -0.25
N TYR A 22 6.62 13.37 -0.49
CA TYR A 22 5.86 13.74 -1.69
C TYR A 22 4.79 14.82 -1.43
N GLY A 23 4.65 15.25 -0.17
CA GLY A 23 3.83 16.37 0.27
C GLY A 23 2.34 16.20 -0.09
N PRO A 24 1.68 17.23 -0.66
CA PRO A 24 0.24 17.25 -0.89
C PRO A 24 -0.26 16.26 -1.96
N LYS A 25 0.66 15.52 -2.61
CA LYS A 25 0.31 14.48 -3.59
C LYS A 25 -0.17 13.20 -2.91
N VAL A 26 0.23 12.95 -1.67
CA VAL A 26 -0.14 11.74 -0.94
C VAL A 26 -1.42 11.99 -0.16
N LEU A 27 -2.43 11.20 -0.46
CA LEU A 27 -3.66 11.13 0.31
C LEU A 27 -3.39 10.28 1.55
N LEU A 28 -3.30 10.95 2.69
CA LEU A 28 -3.28 10.28 3.98
C LEU A 28 -4.72 9.99 4.43
N PRO A 29 -5.00 8.77 4.92
CA PRO A 29 -6.20 8.53 5.69
C PRO A 29 -6.17 9.38 6.98
N THR A 30 -7.34 9.57 7.59
CA THR A 30 -7.42 10.22 8.90
C THR A 30 -6.58 9.46 9.93
N ARG A 31 -5.98 10.16 10.89
CA ARG A 31 -5.18 9.54 11.97
C ARG A 31 -5.99 8.60 12.87
N GLU A 32 -7.30 8.63 12.74
CA GLU A 32 -8.26 7.83 13.49
C GLU A 32 -8.48 6.43 12.88
N LEU A 33 -7.98 6.19 11.66
CA LEU A 33 -8.10 4.89 10.99
C LEU A 33 -7.17 3.85 11.61
N VAL A 34 -7.78 2.80 12.17
CA VAL A 34 -7.08 1.62 12.67
C VAL A 34 -6.64 0.77 11.48
N THR A 35 -5.32 0.68 11.26
CA THR A 35 -4.69 0.04 10.09
C THR A 35 -3.76 -1.10 10.50
N ASP A 36 -4.17 -1.86 11.53
CA ASP A 36 -3.39 -2.97 12.07
C ASP A 36 -3.67 -4.27 11.32
N HIS A 37 -2.63 -5.09 11.14
CA HIS A 37 -2.79 -6.47 10.69
C HIS A 37 -3.33 -7.35 11.83
N ILE A 38 -4.42 -8.07 11.60
CA ILE A 38 -5.05 -8.95 12.60
C ILE A 38 -5.01 -10.39 12.12
N PHE A 39 -4.07 -11.18 12.68
CA PHE A 39 -3.92 -12.60 12.35
C PHE A 39 -4.95 -13.50 13.06
N TYR A 40 -5.18 -13.27 14.35
CA TYR A 40 -6.05 -14.10 15.19
C TYR A 40 -6.48 -13.26 16.39
N LYS A 41 -7.68 -12.64 16.29
CA LYS A 41 -8.38 -11.82 17.31
C LYS A 41 -7.50 -11.24 18.44
N SER A 42 -7.38 -9.92 18.52
CA SER A 42 -6.58 -9.24 19.56
C SER A 42 -7.16 -9.31 20.99
N GLY A 43 -8.29 -10.02 21.17
CA GLY A 43 -9.09 -10.00 22.40
C GLY A 43 -9.97 -8.76 22.53
N ASN A 44 -9.80 -7.75 21.67
CA ASN A 44 -10.64 -6.56 21.61
C ASN A 44 -11.51 -6.58 20.35
N ARG A 45 -12.73 -7.12 20.49
CA ARG A 45 -13.69 -7.27 19.38
C ARG A 45 -13.98 -5.96 18.65
N THR A 46 -14.05 -4.84 19.37
CA THR A 46 -14.34 -3.53 18.76
C THR A 46 -13.20 -3.09 17.86
N ARG A 47 -11.95 -3.18 18.36
CA ARG A 47 -10.76 -2.87 17.56
C ARG A 47 -10.63 -3.80 16.36
N ASP A 48 -10.87 -5.10 16.57
CA ASP A 48 -10.81 -6.09 15.51
C ASP A 48 -11.80 -5.74 14.38
N MET A 49 -13.06 -5.46 14.73
CA MET A 49 -14.08 -5.05 13.76
C MET A 49 -13.73 -3.75 13.05
N LEU A 50 -13.12 -2.78 13.73
CA LEU A 50 -12.68 -1.53 13.11
C LEU A 50 -11.55 -1.77 12.11
N ALA A 51 -10.53 -2.54 12.46
CA ALA A 51 -9.44 -2.87 11.55
C ALA A 51 -9.93 -3.64 10.31
N PHE A 52 -10.85 -4.60 10.48
CA PHE A 52 -11.47 -5.30 9.36
C PHE A 52 -12.25 -4.34 8.43
N ARG A 53 -13.05 -3.43 9.00
CA ARG A 53 -13.79 -2.43 8.23
C ARG A 53 -12.86 -1.47 7.49
N THR A 54 -11.79 -1.03 8.15
CA THR A 54 -10.75 -0.21 7.53
C THR A 54 -10.08 -0.95 6.39
N ALA A 55 -9.59 -2.17 6.61
CA ALA A 55 -8.95 -2.97 5.57
C ALA A 55 -9.86 -3.16 4.35
N PHE A 56 -11.15 -3.46 4.57
CA PHE A 56 -12.12 -3.55 3.48
C PHE A 56 -12.29 -2.22 2.74
N ALA A 57 -12.45 -1.11 3.46
CA ALA A 57 -12.59 0.21 2.86
C ALA A 57 -11.35 0.61 2.04
N GLU A 58 -10.14 0.33 2.55
CA GLU A 58 -8.89 0.61 1.84
C GLU A 58 -8.73 -0.26 0.59
N GLN A 59 -9.09 -1.54 0.66
CA GLN A 59 -9.11 -2.42 -0.51
C GLN A 59 -10.11 -1.93 -1.56
N TRP A 60 -11.27 -1.45 -1.09
CA TRP A 60 -12.29 -0.90 -1.95
C TRP A 60 -11.83 0.40 -2.63
N LEU A 61 -11.17 1.29 -1.90
CA LEU A 61 -10.61 2.52 -2.48
C LEU A 61 -9.47 2.22 -3.46
N LEU A 62 -8.60 1.27 -3.14
CA LEU A 62 -7.50 0.87 -4.02
C LEU A 62 -7.99 0.40 -5.39
N GLY A 63 -9.04 -0.41 -5.47
CA GLY A 63 -9.58 -0.83 -6.76
C GLY A 63 -10.42 0.24 -7.47
N MET A 64 -10.70 1.39 -6.84
CA MET A 64 -11.34 2.53 -7.50
C MET A 64 -10.32 3.45 -8.20
N THR A 65 -9.03 3.33 -7.89
CA THR A 65 -7.98 4.18 -8.51
C THR A 65 -7.84 3.91 -10.00
N ASP A 66 -7.31 4.91 -10.73
CA ASP A 66 -7.09 4.79 -12.18
C ASP A 66 -5.93 3.87 -12.53
N PHE A 67 -4.96 3.77 -11.62
CA PHE A 67 -3.78 2.92 -11.71
C PHE A 67 -3.46 2.30 -10.35
N GLN A 68 -3.09 1.02 -10.34
CA GLN A 68 -2.72 0.28 -9.14
C GLN A 68 -1.27 -0.17 -9.21
N VAL A 69 -0.53 0.11 -8.14
CA VAL A 69 0.76 -0.55 -7.88
C VAL A 69 0.54 -1.49 -6.71
N ILE A 70 0.74 -2.79 -6.94
CA ILE A 70 0.45 -3.84 -5.95
C ILE A 70 1.66 -4.73 -5.74
N THR A 71 1.79 -5.30 -4.55
CA THR A 71 2.76 -6.35 -4.30
C THR A 71 2.27 -7.67 -4.90
N GLU A 72 3.13 -8.36 -5.66
CA GLU A 72 2.83 -9.60 -6.40
C GLU A 72 2.25 -10.70 -5.49
N GLU A 73 2.79 -10.83 -4.28
CA GLU A 73 2.35 -11.83 -3.29
C GLU A 73 1.10 -11.39 -2.49
N SER A 74 0.69 -10.11 -2.59
CA SER A 74 -0.40 -9.58 -1.77
C SER A 74 -1.76 -9.92 -2.36
N THR A 75 -2.48 -10.83 -1.72
CA THR A 75 -3.88 -11.14 -2.06
C THR A 75 -4.78 -9.92 -1.89
N PHE A 76 -4.48 -9.03 -0.95
CA PHE A 76 -5.19 -7.77 -0.74
C PHE A 76 -5.17 -6.89 -2.00
N GLY A 77 -3.97 -6.63 -2.55
CA GLY A 77 -3.79 -5.82 -3.76
C GLY A 77 -4.33 -6.51 -5.01
N ARG A 78 -4.12 -7.83 -5.13
CA ARG A 78 -4.62 -8.61 -6.27
C ARG A 78 -6.15 -8.63 -6.35
N LEU A 79 -6.84 -8.76 -5.22
CA LEU A 79 -8.31 -8.68 -5.18
C LEU A 79 -8.82 -7.28 -5.53
N ALA A 80 -8.15 -6.22 -5.06
CA ALA A 80 -8.48 -4.85 -5.45
C ALA A 80 -8.32 -4.61 -6.96
N ALA A 81 -7.20 -5.09 -7.53
CA ALA A 81 -6.91 -5.02 -8.96
C ALA A 81 -7.89 -5.85 -9.80
N LEU A 82 -8.24 -7.06 -9.36
CA LEU A 82 -9.25 -7.88 -10.02
C LEU A 82 -10.60 -7.16 -10.07
N ARG A 83 -11.01 -6.58 -8.94
CA ARG A 83 -12.28 -5.85 -8.83
C ARG A 83 -12.31 -4.57 -9.64
N SER A 84 -11.17 -3.94 -9.92
CA SER A 84 -11.12 -2.73 -10.74
C SER A 84 -11.49 -2.98 -12.20
N LEU A 85 -11.34 -4.24 -12.67
CA LEU A 85 -11.47 -4.64 -14.09
C LEU A 85 -10.55 -3.86 -15.04
N ARG A 86 -9.52 -3.18 -14.51
CA ARG A 86 -8.56 -2.36 -15.26
C ARG A 86 -7.22 -3.08 -15.41
N PHE A 87 -7.23 -4.27 -16.02
CA PHE A 87 -6.04 -5.14 -16.10
C PHE A 87 -4.81 -4.51 -16.76
N ARG A 88 -4.98 -3.47 -17.60
CA ARG A 88 -3.88 -2.72 -18.24
C ARG A 88 -3.32 -1.57 -17.38
N SER A 89 -3.90 -1.34 -16.21
CA SER A 89 -3.52 -0.27 -15.28
C SER A 89 -2.99 -0.82 -13.94
N VAL A 90 -2.48 -2.05 -13.96
CA VAL A 90 -1.94 -2.73 -12.77
C VAL A 90 -0.46 -2.98 -12.99
N TYR A 91 0.36 -2.48 -12.07
CA TYR A 91 1.79 -2.76 -12.00
C TYR A 91 2.09 -3.55 -10.74
N THR A 92 2.85 -4.63 -10.89
CA THR A 92 3.20 -5.52 -9.79
C THR A 92 4.64 -5.30 -9.37
N ILE A 93 4.86 -4.98 -8.10
CA ILE A 93 6.17 -4.98 -7.45
C ILE A 93 6.37 -6.27 -6.67
N ARG A 94 7.62 -6.69 -6.49
CA ARG A 94 7.93 -7.89 -5.70
C ARG A 94 7.91 -7.59 -4.21
N GLY A 95 7.44 -8.57 -3.43
CA GLY A 95 7.43 -8.49 -1.97
C GLY A 95 8.83 -8.54 -1.36
N ALA A 96 8.93 -8.20 -0.07
CA ALA A 96 10.20 -8.19 0.66
C ALA A 96 10.91 -9.55 0.62
N GLU A 97 10.19 -10.67 0.76
CA GLU A 97 10.76 -12.03 0.69
C GLU A 97 11.39 -12.34 -0.68
N ALA A 98 10.72 -11.97 -1.77
CA ALA A 98 11.24 -12.12 -3.13
C ALA A 98 12.45 -11.21 -3.39
N MET A 99 12.57 -10.10 -2.66
CA MET A 99 13.75 -9.22 -2.66
C MET A 99 14.87 -9.77 -1.76
N ALA A 100 14.52 -10.45 -0.66
CA ALA A 100 15.43 -11.18 0.22
C ALA A 100 16.19 -12.27 -0.51
N ALA A 101 15.49 -13.03 -1.35
CA ALA A 101 16.08 -14.05 -2.20
C ALA A 101 17.12 -13.49 -3.20
N ARG A 102 17.16 -12.17 -3.40
CA ARG A 102 18.15 -11.45 -4.23
C ARG A 102 19.24 -10.73 -3.40
N GLY A 103 19.33 -11.03 -2.10
CA GLY A 103 20.35 -10.46 -1.22
C GLY A 103 20.04 -9.05 -0.69
N ARG A 104 18.78 -8.60 -0.74
CA ARG A 104 18.35 -7.36 -0.06
C ARG A 104 17.79 -7.68 1.32
N ASN A 105 18.13 -6.92 2.36
CA ASN A 105 17.63 -7.18 3.72
C ASN A 105 16.09 -7.12 3.76
N ALA A 106 15.45 -8.27 3.98
CA ALA A 106 14.04 -8.34 4.29
C ALA A 106 13.88 -8.58 5.80
N SER A 107 13.13 -7.70 6.44
CA SER A 107 12.59 -7.97 7.78
C SER A 107 11.07 -7.81 7.74
N TRP A 108 10.40 -8.47 8.67
CA TRP A 108 8.94 -8.46 8.81
C TRP A 108 8.41 -7.24 9.57
N GLU A 109 9.31 -6.41 10.09
CA GLU A 109 8.98 -5.09 10.61
C GLU A 109 8.75 -4.12 9.43
N CYS A 110 8.15 -2.96 9.65
CA CYS A 110 8.07 -1.87 8.68
C CYS A 110 9.46 -1.44 8.15
N VAL A 111 10.08 -2.19 7.23
CA VAL A 111 11.46 -1.93 6.80
C VAL A 111 11.54 -1.00 5.63
N ARG A 112 12.72 -0.40 5.55
CA ARG A 112 13.24 0.36 4.40
C ARG A 112 12.95 -0.28 3.04
N SER A 113 12.92 -1.61 2.92
CA SER A 113 12.62 -2.31 1.65
C SER A 113 11.23 -1.98 1.08
N GLU A 114 10.22 -1.75 1.93
CA GLU A 114 8.89 -1.35 1.46
C GLU A 114 8.90 0.07 0.90
N PHE A 115 9.70 0.94 1.50
CA PHE A 115 9.90 2.31 1.05
C PHE A 115 10.77 2.39 -0.20
N ASP A 116 11.86 1.62 -0.27
CA ASP A 116 12.75 1.54 -1.44
C ASP A 116 11.97 1.02 -2.66
N ASN A 117 11.05 0.07 -2.47
CA ASN A 117 10.14 -0.38 -3.53
C ASN A 117 9.17 0.73 -3.98
N PHE A 118 8.67 1.53 -3.04
CA PHE A 118 7.87 2.71 -3.36
C PHE A 118 8.70 3.74 -4.16
N GLU A 119 9.97 3.94 -3.79
CA GLU A 119 10.89 4.82 -4.51
C GLU A 119 11.19 4.32 -5.92
N GLU A 120 11.45 3.02 -6.10
CA GLU A 120 11.66 2.41 -7.42
C GLU A 120 10.47 2.68 -8.35
N VAL A 121 9.26 2.52 -7.84
CA VAL A 121 8.02 2.82 -8.59
C VAL A 121 7.92 4.31 -8.92
N ALA A 122 8.20 5.18 -7.95
CA ALA A 122 8.13 6.63 -8.14
C ALA A 122 9.17 7.16 -9.15
N VAL A 123 10.34 6.52 -9.24
CA VAL A 123 11.42 6.91 -10.16
C VAL A 123 11.22 6.31 -11.57
N ASN A 124 10.88 5.02 -11.67
CA ASN A 124 10.87 4.29 -12.95
C ASN A 124 9.58 4.46 -13.77
N HIS A 125 8.51 5.00 -13.17
CA HIS A 125 7.26 5.27 -13.87
C HIS A 125 6.97 6.78 -13.92
N PRO A 126 7.70 7.54 -14.75
CA PRO A 126 7.53 8.99 -14.90
C PRO A 126 6.22 9.40 -15.59
N TRP A 127 5.28 8.48 -15.81
CA TRP A 127 3.87 8.76 -16.17
C TRP A 127 2.99 8.87 -14.92
N VAL A 128 3.44 8.26 -13.82
CA VAL A 128 3.04 8.58 -12.45
C VAL A 128 3.80 9.85 -12.06
N LYS A 129 3.55 10.96 -12.80
CA LYS A 129 4.30 12.21 -12.65
C LYS A 129 4.02 12.83 -11.29
N VAL A 130 5.03 12.76 -10.44
CA VAL A 130 5.23 13.67 -9.31
C VAL A 130 5.60 15.04 -9.90
N LEU A 131 4.60 15.87 -10.25
CA LEU A 131 4.79 17.31 -10.54
C LEU A 131 4.75 18.12 -9.26
#